data_AF-A0A7S1YUD2-F1
#
_entry.id   AF-A0A7S1YUD2-F1
#
_cell.length_a   1.000
_cell.length_b   1.000
_cell.length_c   1.000
_cell.angle_alpha   90.00
_cell.angle_beta   90.00
_cell.angle_gamma   90.00
#
_symmetry.space_group_name_H-M   'P 1'
#
loop_
_entity.id
_entity.type
_entity.pdbx_description
1 polymer ?
#
loop_
_entity_poly.entity_id
_entity_poly.type
_entity_poly.pdbx_seq_one_letter_code
_entity_poly.pdbx_strand_id
1 'polypeptide(L)'
;MARTAVPVQTPNQSFNEDIIKNLTIIINEATNEPKGRTVSGRTWKRRVQKRASSLITSNAANAKSKSWEKKQMERKLRQQLKEKEAEMKEAKRAAILAKKERRLENEKNRMENEFKLAQRQAQKLNLNKVGTTMKALNKKQLRMIKKTRMNTKTGVVEYVPAYAK
;
A
#
# COMPACT_ATOMS: atom_id res chain seq x y z
N MET A 1 30.63 -28.44 21.05
CA MET A 1 31.23 -29.48 20.18
C MET A 1 30.73 -29.26 18.76
N ALA A 2 31.59 -28.77 17.87
CA ALA A 2 31.24 -28.48 16.48
C ALA A 2 31.25 -29.78 15.66
N ARG A 3 30.16 -30.08 14.96
CA ARG A 3 30.09 -31.21 14.02
C ARG A 3 30.74 -30.77 12.71
N THR A 4 31.96 -31.22 12.45
CA THR A 4 32.61 -31.10 11.14
C THR A 4 31.93 -32.09 10.18
N ALA A 5 31.24 -31.57 9.18
CA ALA A 5 30.71 -32.39 8.09
C ALA A 5 31.87 -32.80 7.18
N VAL A 6 32.15 -34.09 7.09
CA VAL A 6 33.11 -34.63 6.13
C VAL A 6 32.45 -34.62 4.75
N PRO A 7 33.06 -34.04 3.70
CA PRO A 7 32.51 -34.09 2.36
C PRO A 7 32.61 -35.52 1.81
N VAL A 8 31.47 -36.11 1.45
CA VAL A 8 31.41 -37.40 0.75
C VAL A 8 31.93 -37.19 -0.67
N GLN A 9 33.13 -37.71 -0.97
CA GLN A 9 33.65 -37.79 -2.33
C GLN A 9 33.11 -39.06 -2.98
N THR A 10 32.07 -38.94 -3.82
CA THR A 10 31.66 -40.02 -4.71
C THR A 10 32.61 -40.10 -5.91
N PRO A 11 33.19 -41.26 -6.24
CA PRO A 11 33.91 -41.44 -7.49
C PRO A 11 32.90 -41.47 -8.63
N ASN A 12 33.13 -40.68 -9.68
CA ASN A 12 32.35 -40.59 -10.92
C ASN A 12 31.15 -39.63 -10.94
N GLN A 13 31.41 -38.33 -10.77
CA GLN A 13 30.60 -37.31 -11.44
C GLN A 13 31.51 -36.42 -12.29
N SER A 14 32.05 -36.97 -13.38
CA SER A 14 32.21 -36.14 -14.57
C SER A 14 30.79 -35.85 -15.05
N PHE A 15 30.32 -34.64 -14.79
CA PHE A 15 28.99 -34.24 -15.23
C PHE A 15 28.90 -34.43 -16.74
N ASN A 16 27.87 -35.13 -17.20
CA ASN A 16 27.47 -35.22 -18.62
C ASN A 16 27.41 -33.84 -19.31
N GLU A 17 27.35 -32.76 -18.53
CA GLU A 17 27.47 -31.40 -19.01
C GLU A 17 28.72 -31.13 -19.85
N ASP A 18 29.87 -31.74 -19.57
CA ASP A 18 31.09 -31.45 -20.33
C ASP A 18 31.11 -32.15 -21.69
N ILE A 19 30.54 -33.35 -21.77
CA ILE A 19 30.30 -34.05 -23.05
C ILE A 19 29.25 -33.30 -23.87
N ILE A 20 28.17 -32.84 -23.23
CA ILE A 20 27.10 -32.07 -23.88
C ILE A 20 27.61 -30.70 -24.34
N LYS A 21 28.42 -29.99 -23.54
CA LYS A 21 29.07 -28.72 -23.89
C LYS A 21 30.01 -28.90 -25.09
N ASN A 22 30.83 -29.95 -25.09
CA ASN A 22 31.72 -30.25 -26.21
C ASN A 22 30.94 -30.61 -27.49
N LEU A 23 29.87 -31.41 -27.39
CA LEU A 23 28.97 -31.68 -28.51
C LEU A 23 28.25 -30.41 -29.02
N THR A 24 27.83 -29.51 -28.13
CA THR A 24 27.22 -28.24 -28.55
C THR A 24 28.22 -27.31 -29.22
N ILE A 25 29.48 -27.26 -28.75
CA ILE A 25 30.55 -26.50 -29.40
C ILE A 25 30.82 -27.05 -30.80
N ILE A 26 30.94 -28.37 -30.96
CA ILE A 26 31.16 -29.04 -32.26
C ILE A 26 30.00 -28.81 -33.23
N ILE A 27 28.74 -28.86 -32.76
CA ILE A 27 27.55 -28.59 -33.59
C ILE A 27 27.47 -27.10 -33.96
N ASN A 28 27.87 -26.20 -33.06
CA ASN A 28 27.91 -24.76 -33.33
C ASN A 28 29.04 -24.39 -34.31
N GLU A 29 30.16 -25.10 -34.30
CA GLU A 29 31.24 -24.93 -35.28
C GLU A 29 30.83 -25.44 -36.66
N ALA A 30 30.19 -26.62 -36.75
CA ALA A 30 29.66 -27.17 -38.01
C ALA A 30 28.51 -26.31 -38.61
N THR A 31 27.74 -25.60 -37.78
CA THR A 31 26.66 -24.70 -38.24
C THR A 31 27.12 -23.27 -38.53
N ASN A 32 28.31 -22.90 -38.04
CA ASN A 32 28.99 -21.64 -38.36
C ASN A 32 29.88 -21.72 -39.60
N GLU A 33 29.97 -22.88 -40.27
CA GLU A 33 30.65 -22.96 -41.55
C GLU A 33 29.97 -22.02 -42.58
N PRO A 34 30.72 -21.02 -43.08
CA PRO A 34 30.18 -20.02 -43.99
C PRO A 34 29.82 -20.66 -45.33
N LYS A 35 28.66 -20.27 -45.88
CA LYS A 35 28.16 -20.84 -47.14
C LYS A 35 28.93 -20.24 -48.32
N GLY A 36 29.84 -21.02 -48.89
CA GLY A 36 30.66 -20.67 -50.06
C GLY A 36 31.95 -19.95 -49.68
N ARG A 37 33.07 -20.42 -50.24
CA ARG A 37 34.43 -19.89 -50.03
C ARG A 37 34.96 -19.35 -51.34
N THR A 38 35.52 -18.14 -51.36
CA THR A 38 36.26 -17.63 -52.54
C THR A 38 37.64 -18.26 -52.59
N VAL A 39 38.33 -18.16 -53.74
CA VAL A 39 39.71 -18.66 -53.92
C VAL A 39 40.68 -18.06 -52.88
N SER A 40 40.44 -16.84 -52.42
CA SER A 40 41.21 -16.15 -51.37
C SER A 40 40.87 -16.60 -49.93
N GLY A 41 39.99 -17.58 -49.75
CA GLY A 41 39.60 -18.14 -48.46
C GLY A 41 38.65 -17.28 -47.62
N ARG A 42 38.31 -16.06 -48.06
CA ARG A 42 37.45 -15.11 -47.35
C ARG A 42 35.96 -15.39 -47.60
N THR A 43 35.16 -15.28 -46.56
CA THR A 43 33.77 -15.75 -46.57
C THR A 43 32.81 -14.57 -46.65
N TRP A 44 32.03 -14.50 -47.72
CA TRP A 44 31.22 -13.31 -48.04
C TRP A 44 29.74 -13.43 -47.64
N LYS A 45 29.27 -14.63 -47.28
CA LYS A 45 27.90 -14.86 -46.79
C LYS A 45 27.91 -15.37 -45.36
N ARG A 46 27.44 -14.55 -44.41
CA ARG A 46 27.07 -15.00 -43.07
C ARG A 46 25.73 -15.72 -43.13
N ARG A 47 25.57 -16.85 -42.43
CA ARG A 47 24.26 -17.50 -42.29
C ARG A 47 23.33 -16.59 -41.48
N VAL A 48 22.06 -16.54 -41.86
CA VAL A 48 21.05 -15.76 -41.15
C VAL A 48 20.83 -16.37 -39.77
N GLN A 49 21.23 -15.66 -38.72
CA GLN A 49 20.94 -16.06 -37.34
C GLN A 49 19.42 -15.97 -37.10
N LYS A 50 18.81 -17.03 -36.56
CA LYS A 50 17.39 -17.01 -36.21
C LYS A 50 17.14 -15.96 -35.12
N ARG A 51 16.06 -15.18 -35.27
CA ARG A 51 15.66 -14.17 -34.28
C ARG A 51 15.26 -14.84 -32.96
N ALA A 52 15.64 -14.23 -31.82
CA ALA A 52 15.30 -14.74 -30.49
C ALA A 52 13.78 -14.93 -30.27
N SER A 53 12.95 -14.08 -30.89
CA SER A 53 11.49 -14.21 -30.84
C SER A 53 10.97 -15.53 -31.44
N SER A 54 11.68 -16.10 -32.42
CA SER A 54 11.33 -17.41 -33.00
C SER A 54 11.54 -18.54 -32.00
N LEU A 55 12.53 -18.44 -31.10
CA LEU A 55 12.77 -19.45 -30.05
C LEU A 55 11.69 -19.45 -28.96
N ILE A 56 11.00 -18.33 -28.77
CA ILE A 56 9.90 -18.20 -27.80
C ILE A 56 8.67 -18.96 -28.29
N THR A 57 8.38 -18.91 -29.59
CA THR A 57 7.18 -19.51 -30.19
C THR A 57 7.39 -20.91 -30.75
N SER A 58 8.61 -21.25 -31.21
CA SER A 58 8.88 -22.54 -31.88
C SER A 58 9.35 -23.65 -30.94
N ASN A 59 9.89 -23.32 -29.77
CA ASN A 59 10.32 -24.34 -28.80
C ASN A 59 9.11 -24.77 -27.96
N ALA A 60 8.71 -26.04 -28.02
CA ALA A 60 7.60 -26.58 -27.22
C ALA A 60 7.79 -26.42 -25.70
N ALA A 61 9.05 -26.31 -25.23
CA ALA A 61 9.35 -25.97 -23.84
C ALA A 61 8.99 -24.52 -23.48
N ASN A 62 9.07 -23.60 -24.45
CA ASN A 62 8.79 -22.16 -24.31
C ASN A 62 7.37 -21.77 -24.72
N ALA A 63 6.75 -22.51 -25.65
CA ALA A 63 5.41 -22.30 -26.19
C ALA A 63 4.28 -22.79 -25.24
N LYS A 64 4.50 -22.71 -23.92
CA LYS A 64 3.52 -23.15 -22.92
C LYS A 64 2.48 -22.07 -22.68
N SER A 65 1.59 -21.89 -23.65
CA SER A 65 0.35 -21.18 -23.38
C SER A 65 -0.47 -22.01 -22.38
N LYS A 66 -0.84 -21.41 -21.24
CA LYS A 66 -1.71 -22.07 -20.26
C LYS A 66 -3.02 -22.48 -20.94
N SER A 67 -3.55 -23.66 -20.58
CA SER A 67 -4.89 -24.06 -21.02
C SER A 67 -5.91 -22.99 -20.61
N TRP A 68 -6.96 -22.85 -21.42
CA TRP A 68 -8.00 -21.85 -21.18
C TRP A 68 -8.60 -21.98 -19.76
N GLU A 69 -8.86 -23.20 -19.32
CA GLU A 69 -9.37 -23.50 -17.99
C GLU A 69 -8.44 -22.98 -16.88
N LYS A 70 -7.11 -23.20 -17.01
CA LYS A 70 -6.13 -22.68 -16.04
C LYS A 70 -6.14 -21.15 -16.01
N LYS A 71 -6.27 -20.49 -17.17
CA LYS A 71 -6.39 -19.02 -17.23
C LYS A 71 -7.67 -18.52 -16.55
N GLN A 72 -8.79 -19.22 -16.75
CA GLN A 72 -10.07 -18.88 -16.10
C GLN A 72 -10.01 -19.07 -14.58
N MET A 73 -9.41 -20.16 -14.11
CA MET A 73 -9.20 -20.40 -12.67
C MET A 73 -8.31 -19.32 -12.03
N GLU A 74 -7.20 -18.96 -12.67
CA GLU A 74 -6.35 -17.86 -12.20
C GLU A 74 -7.09 -16.52 -12.17
N ARG A 75 -7.93 -16.24 -13.18
CA ARG A 75 -8.74 -15.02 -13.22
C ARG A 75 -9.75 -14.97 -12.07
N LYS A 76 -10.46 -16.07 -11.81
CA LYS A 76 -11.39 -16.20 -10.69
C LYS A 76 -10.69 -16.00 -9.35
N LEU A 77 -9.54 -16.65 -9.15
CA LEU A 77 -8.77 -16.52 -7.92
C LEU A 77 -8.28 -15.08 -7.70
N ARG A 78 -7.76 -14.43 -8.74
CA ARG A 78 -7.37 -13.01 -8.68
C ARG A 78 -8.54 -12.10 -8.32
N GLN A 79 -9.72 -12.38 -8.86
CA GLN A 79 -10.91 -11.60 -8.56
C GLN A 79 -11.34 -11.77 -7.09
N GLN A 80 -11.37 -13.01 -6.58
CA GLN A 80 -11.66 -13.28 -5.18
C GLN A 80 -10.68 -12.60 -4.23
N LEU A 81 -9.38 -12.61 -4.55
CA LEU A 81 -8.38 -11.89 -3.75
C LEU A 81 -8.63 -10.39 -3.74
N LYS A 82 -8.94 -9.80 -4.89
CA LYS A 82 -9.24 -8.37 -5.00
C LYS A 82 -10.49 -7.98 -4.21
N GLU A 83 -11.53 -8.79 -4.27
CA GLU A 83 -12.76 -8.59 -3.49
C GLU A 83 -12.48 -8.66 -1.98
N LYS A 84 -11.69 -9.65 -1.54
CA LYS A 84 -11.26 -9.77 -0.14
C LYS A 84 -10.42 -8.59 0.33
N GLU A 85 -9.50 -8.10 -0.50
CA GLU A 85 -8.73 -6.90 -0.18
C GLU A 85 -9.60 -5.65 -0.08
N ALA A 86 -10.61 -5.51 -0.95
CA ALA A 86 -11.56 -4.41 -0.91
C ALA A 86 -12.41 -4.45 0.37
N GLU A 87 -12.96 -5.61 0.71
CA GLU A 87 -13.72 -5.86 1.94
C GLU A 87 -12.91 -5.44 3.19
N MET A 88 -11.63 -5.84 3.25
CA MET A 88 -10.73 -5.49 4.36
C MET A 88 -10.43 -3.98 4.45
N LYS A 89 -10.30 -3.30 3.30
CA LYS A 89 -10.08 -1.84 3.26
C LYS A 89 -11.34 -1.09 3.69
N GLU A 90 -12.50 -1.53 3.25
CA GLU A 90 -13.79 -0.94 3.62
C GLU A 90 -14.08 -1.11 5.11
N ALA A 91 -13.86 -2.30 5.66
CA ALA A 91 -14.00 -2.56 7.09
C ALA A 91 -13.11 -1.63 7.94
N LYS A 92 -11.84 -1.46 7.54
CA LYS A 92 -10.93 -0.51 8.20
C LYS A 92 -11.42 0.92 8.10
N ARG A 93 -11.89 1.36 6.92
CA ARG A 93 -12.42 2.71 6.72
C ARG A 93 -13.66 2.94 7.59
N ALA A 94 -14.59 1.99 7.62
CA ALA A 94 -15.80 2.05 8.42
C ALA A 94 -15.48 2.16 9.92
N ALA A 95 -14.54 1.36 10.42
CA ALA A 95 -14.10 1.43 11.82
C ALA A 95 -13.49 2.80 12.18
N ILE A 96 -12.71 3.39 11.27
CA ILE A 96 -12.14 4.73 11.47
C ILE A 96 -13.24 5.80 11.49
N LEU A 97 -14.20 5.73 10.58
CA LEU A 97 -15.32 6.67 10.51
C LEU A 97 -16.20 6.56 11.77
N ALA A 98 -16.59 5.36 12.17
CA ALA A 98 -17.37 5.13 13.39
C ALA A 98 -16.65 5.68 14.64
N LYS A 99 -15.32 5.51 14.72
CA LYS A 99 -14.53 6.09 15.83
C LYS A 99 -14.51 7.62 15.80
N LYS A 100 -14.49 8.23 14.61
CA LYS A 100 -14.56 9.69 14.45
C LYS A 100 -15.94 10.22 14.83
N GLU A 101 -16.99 9.57 14.35
CA GLU A 101 -18.39 9.91 14.67
C GLU A 101 -18.63 9.84 16.18
N ARG A 102 -18.23 8.75 16.83
CA ARG A 102 -18.34 8.60 18.29
C ARG A 102 -17.59 9.70 19.05
N ARG A 103 -16.42 10.12 18.56
CA ARG A 103 -15.66 11.22 19.18
C ARG A 103 -16.40 12.55 19.04
N LEU A 104 -16.90 12.85 17.84
CA LEU A 104 -17.65 14.08 17.57
C LEU A 104 -18.94 14.13 18.39
N GLU A 105 -19.64 13.01 18.53
CA GLU A 105 -20.85 12.91 19.36
C GLU A 105 -20.53 13.10 20.85
N ASN A 106 -19.48 12.47 21.36
CA ASN A 106 -19.05 12.66 22.74
C ASN A 106 -18.62 14.10 23.03
N GLU A 107 -17.91 14.74 22.09
CA GLU A 107 -17.57 16.17 22.17
C GLU A 107 -18.84 17.02 22.17
N LYS A 108 -19.77 16.76 21.26
CA LYS A 108 -21.08 17.44 21.20
C LYS A 108 -21.82 17.35 22.54
N ASN A 109 -21.97 16.14 23.08
CA ASN A 109 -22.64 15.89 24.36
C ASN A 109 -21.95 16.61 25.52
N ARG A 110 -20.60 16.63 25.53
CA ARG A 110 -19.84 17.37 26.54
C ARG A 110 -20.13 18.87 26.45
N MET A 111 -20.05 19.45 25.24
CA MET A 111 -20.29 20.88 25.05
C MET A 111 -21.72 21.29 25.40
N GLU A 112 -22.71 20.49 25.04
CA GLU A 112 -24.11 20.74 25.41
C GLU A 112 -24.32 20.70 26.93
N ASN A 113 -23.72 19.73 27.62
CA ASN A 113 -23.82 19.62 29.07
C ASN A 113 -23.13 20.78 29.79
N GLU A 114 -21.95 21.18 29.33
CA GLU A 114 -21.25 22.35 29.84
C GLU A 114 -22.07 23.64 29.64
N PHE A 115 -22.67 23.81 28.46
CA PHE A 115 -23.52 24.95 28.15
C PHE A 115 -24.77 24.98 29.04
N LYS A 116 -25.48 23.85 29.19
CA LYS A 116 -26.65 23.73 30.07
C LYS A 116 -26.30 24.03 31.54
N LEU A 117 -25.15 23.53 32.01
CA LEU A 117 -24.69 23.80 33.38
C LEU A 117 -24.40 25.29 33.59
N ALA A 118 -23.67 25.92 32.66
CA ALA A 118 -23.36 27.33 32.72
C ALA A 118 -24.63 28.21 32.62
N GLN A 119 -25.60 27.85 31.78
CA GLN A 119 -26.88 28.54 31.69
C GLN A 119 -27.65 28.48 33.02
N ARG A 120 -27.69 27.31 33.68
CA ARG A 120 -28.31 27.16 35.01
C ARG A 120 -27.59 27.99 36.08
N GLN A 121 -26.26 28.05 36.04
CA GLN A 121 -25.48 28.89 36.96
C GLN A 121 -25.76 30.38 36.72
N ALA A 122 -25.84 30.81 35.47
CA ALA A 122 -26.19 32.18 35.10
C ALA A 122 -27.60 32.57 35.56
N GLN A 123 -28.58 31.67 35.45
CA GLN A 123 -29.95 31.89 35.95
C GLN A 123 -30.02 32.01 37.48
N LYS A 124 -29.17 31.27 38.21
CA LYS A 124 -29.10 31.36 39.69
C LYS A 124 -28.47 32.65 40.20
N LEU A 125 -27.74 33.38 39.36
CA LEU A 125 -27.21 34.68 39.75
C LEU A 125 -28.34 35.71 39.73
N ASN A 126 -28.50 36.45 40.83
CA ASN A 126 -29.43 37.58 40.90
C ASN A 126 -29.14 38.57 39.77
N LEU A 127 -30.00 38.62 38.74
CA LEU A 127 -29.78 39.44 37.53
C LEU A 127 -29.51 40.91 37.86
N ASN A 128 -30.14 41.42 38.92
CA ASN A 128 -29.94 42.79 39.42
C ASN A 128 -28.52 43.03 39.97
N LYS A 129 -27.90 42.01 40.58
CA LYS A 129 -26.50 42.07 41.03
C LYS A 129 -25.52 41.80 39.90
N VAL A 130 -25.87 40.97 38.90
CA VAL A 130 -24.96 40.63 37.80
C VAL A 130 -24.51 41.87 37.04
N GLY A 131 -25.43 42.79 36.75
CA GLY A 131 -25.11 44.04 36.03
C GLY A 131 -24.13 44.94 36.80
N THR A 132 -24.32 45.09 38.11
CA THR A 132 -23.43 45.88 38.97
C THR A 132 -22.10 45.19 39.19
N THR A 133 -22.07 43.87 39.44
CA THR A 133 -20.82 43.12 39.60
C THR A 133 -20.00 43.10 38.31
N MET A 134 -20.63 42.98 37.14
CA MET A 134 -19.92 43.00 35.85
C MET A 134 -19.27 44.36 35.58
N LYS A 135 -19.92 45.46 35.98
CA LYS A 135 -19.35 46.81 35.89
C LYS A 135 -18.21 47.05 36.89
N ALA A 136 -18.22 46.35 38.02
CA ALA A 136 -17.19 46.45 39.06
C ALA A 136 -15.91 45.64 38.76
N LEU A 137 -15.96 44.68 37.83
CA LEU A 137 -14.80 43.87 37.46
C LEU A 137 -13.75 44.67 36.67
N ASN A 138 -12.47 44.43 36.97
CA ASN A 138 -11.36 45.00 36.21
C ASN A 138 -11.32 44.41 34.78
N LYS A 139 -10.83 45.18 33.80
CA LYS A 139 -10.60 44.78 32.41
C LYS A 139 -9.88 43.43 32.28
N LYS A 140 -8.91 43.11 33.14
CA LYS A 140 -8.23 41.79 33.15
C LYS A 140 -9.18 40.65 33.51
N GLN A 141 -10.06 40.85 34.49
CA GLN A 141 -11.06 39.87 34.92
C GLN A 141 -12.15 39.69 33.85
N LEU A 142 -12.63 40.79 33.25
CA LEU A 142 -13.61 40.74 32.15
C LEU A 142 -13.10 39.97 30.93
N ARG A 143 -11.79 40.04 30.63
CA ARG A 143 -11.16 39.25 29.55
C ARG A 143 -11.12 37.75 29.84
N MET A 144 -11.24 37.33 31.10
CA MET A 144 -11.25 35.91 31.48
C MET A 144 -12.64 35.27 31.35
N ILE A 145 -13.70 36.07 31.23
CA ILE A 145 -15.06 35.56 31.07
C ILE A 145 -15.19 34.86 29.72
N LYS A 146 -15.60 33.58 29.76
CA LYS A 146 -15.82 32.77 28.56
C LYS A 146 -16.97 33.35 27.75
N LYS A 147 -16.80 33.41 26.43
CA LYS A 147 -17.85 33.83 25.49
C LYS A 147 -18.55 32.61 24.93
N THR A 148 -19.83 32.76 24.61
CA THR A 148 -20.56 31.76 23.82
C THR A 148 -20.20 31.94 22.35
N ARG A 149 -19.77 30.88 21.68
CA ARG A 149 -19.61 30.84 20.21
C ARG A 149 -20.22 29.57 19.65
N MET A 150 -20.67 29.58 18.41
CA MET A 150 -21.09 28.36 17.73
C MET A 150 -19.84 27.62 17.22
N ASN A 151 -19.71 26.34 17.56
CA ASN A 151 -18.64 25.50 17.05
C ASN A 151 -18.94 25.15 15.58
N THR A 152 -18.04 25.52 14.67
CA THR A 152 -18.23 25.31 13.23
C THR A 152 -18.22 23.83 12.82
N LYS A 153 -17.69 22.94 13.66
CA LYS A 153 -17.60 21.50 13.39
C LYS A 153 -18.82 20.73 13.88
N THR A 154 -19.38 21.12 15.02
CA THR A 154 -20.49 20.39 15.66
C THR A 154 -21.83 21.13 15.58
N GLY A 155 -21.82 22.43 15.22
CA GLY A 155 -23.00 23.29 15.20
C GLY A 155 -23.54 23.68 16.58
N VAL A 156 -22.91 23.22 17.66
CA VAL A 156 -23.34 23.47 19.04
C VAL A 156 -22.73 24.76 19.59
N VAL A 157 -23.50 25.47 20.41
CA VAL A 157 -23.03 26.67 21.13
C VAL A 157 -22.17 26.24 22.32
N GLU A 158 -20.93 26.68 22.34
CA GLU A 158 -19.92 26.34 23.35
C GLU A 158 -19.40 27.58 24.10
N TYR A 159 -18.99 27.39 25.37
CA TYR A 159 -18.27 28.40 26.14
C TYR A 159 -16.77 28.30 25.90
N VAL A 160 -16.21 29.33 25.27
CA VAL A 160 -14.82 29.34 24.84
C VAL A 160 -14.09 30.53 25.45
N PRO A 161 -12.81 30.37 25.87
CA PRO A 161 -12.02 31.51 26.33
C PRO A 161 -11.91 32.56 25.23
N ALA A 162 -11.87 33.84 25.62
CA ALA A 162 -11.97 34.98 24.71
C ALA A 162 -10.92 35.02 23.57
N TYR A 163 -9.84 34.23 23.69
CA TYR A 163 -8.72 34.19 22.74
C TYR A 163 -8.47 32.81 22.14
N ALA A 164 -9.40 31.87 22.24
CA ALA A 164 -9.25 30.62 21.51
C ALA A 164 -9.31 30.89 20.00
N LYS A 165 -8.23 30.52 19.31
CA LYS A 165 -8.18 30.49 17.85
C LYS A 165 -9.02 29.35 17.29
#